data_AF-A0AAQ4D361-F1
#
_entry.id   AF-A0AAQ4D361-F1
#
_cell.length_a   1.000
_cell.length_b   1.000
_cell.length_c   1.000
_cell.angle_alpha   90.00
_cell.angle_beta   90.00
_cell.angle_gamma   90.00
#
_symmetry.space_group_name_H-M   'P 1'
#
loop_
_entity.id
_entity.type
_entity.pdbx_description
1 polymer ?
#
loop_
_entity_poly.entity_id
_entity_poly.type
_entity_poly.pdbx_seq_one_letter_code
_entity_poly.pdbx_strand_id
1 'polypeptide(L)'
;MYGDSNDDSNDVFKVDFKYYKRRAMRPDLSTVIDFERPEDFPIELHARLQTTPDCGDIGIVADTELLCYSVPANPGLIVLPNPFTPRGQRQWISRTLRSYPHPPNRTNLKALRPPDLFPASLNRDTFYKQLRWVTLGVHHDWDTKVYDLENVSAFPACLGTLVKKLAALLGYPGFEPEAAIVNYYAVNSTLSGHVDRSELDLDSPLFSVSFGQTAVFLIGGATRDIKPTAMFLRSGDVVVMSGESRVAYHAVPLVLPRGDDKPWSSASEGCGDSAVADWSSEAEYLSDHRINLNVRQVFAKS
;
A
#
# COMPACT_ATOMS: atom_id res chain seq x y z
N MET A 1 -15.56 19.99 -36.31
CA MET A 1 -15.02 20.87 -35.24
C MET A 1 -15.69 20.41 -33.97
N TYR A 2 -15.08 19.67 -33.06
CA TYR A 2 -13.73 19.79 -32.50
C TYR A 2 -13.02 18.44 -32.51
N GLY A 3 -11.79 18.41 -33.02
CA GLY A 3 -10.85 17.34 -32.74
C GLY A 3 -10.18 17.65 -31.42
N ASP A 4 -10.25 16.72 -30.47
CA ASP A 4 -9.41 16.74 -29.28
C ASP A 4 -7.95 16.56 -29.74
N SER A 5 -7.24 17.67 -29.85
CA SER A 5 -5.78 17.65 -29.93
C SER A 5 -5.25 17.23 -28.56
N ASN A 6 -4.96 15.94 -28.39
CA ASN A 6 -4.12 15.45 -27.31
C ASN A 6 -2.71 16.03 -27.48
N ASP A 7 -2.50 17.21 -26.90
CA ASP A 7 -1.17 17.79 -26.76
C ASP A 7 -0.44 17.05 -25.62
N ASP A 8 0.07 15.87 -25.96
CA ASP A 8 0.85 14.98 -25.08
C ASP A 8 2.20 15.62 -24.65
N SER A 9 2.52 16.84 -25.13
CA SER A 9 3.79 17.54 -24.86
C SER A 9 3.89 18.12 -23.44
N ASN A 10 2.77 18.26 -22.73
CA ASN A 10 2.73 18.85 -21.38
C ASN A 10 2.44 17.84 -20.25
N ASP A 11 2.29 16.54 -20.57
CA ASP A 11 2.08 15.46 -19.57
C ASP A 11 3.43 14.99 -19.00
N VAL A 12 4.00 15.82 -18.13
CA VAL A 12 5.28 15.55 -17.45
C VAL A 12 5.19 14.28 -16.60
N PHE A 13 4.03 14.01 -15.99
CA PHE A 13 3.80 12.80 -15.21
C PHE A 13 3.98 11.53 -16.04
N LYS A 14 3.42 11.49 -17.26
CA LYS A 14 3.54 10.36 -18.18
C LYS A 14 4.97 10.14 -18.65
N VAL A 15 5.76 11.21 -18.79
CA VAL A 15 7.19 11.12 -19.13
C VAL A 15 7.95 10.38 -18.02
N ASP A 16 7.81 10.81 -16.78
CA ASP A 16 8.49 10.17 -15.63
C ASP A 16 7.96 8.74 -15.39
N PHE A 17 6.66 8.50 -15.54
CA PHE A 17 6.10 7.16 -15.47
C PHE A 17 6.74 6.22 -16.50
N LYS A 18 6.88 6.66 -17.76
CA LYS A 18 7.54 5.89 -18.82
C LYS A 18 9.03 5.68 -18.53
N TYR A 19 9.70 6.68 -17.96
CA TYR A 19 11.11 6.59 -17.57
C TYR A 19 11.33 5.47 -16.54
N TYR A 20 10.55 5.42 -15.46
CA TYR A 20 10.72 4.38 -14.44
C TYR A 20 10.20 3.00 -14.87
N LYS A 21 9.17 2.95 -15.72
CA LYS A 21 8.60 1.68 -16.24
C LYS A 21 9.54 0.94 -17.21
N ARG A 22 10.48 1.65 -17.84
CA ARG A 22 11.30 1.11 -18.94
C ARG A 22 12.15 -0.08 -18.48
N ARG A 23 12.24 -1.13 -19.31
CA ARG A 23 12.94 -2.39 -18.97
C ARG A 23 14.27 -2.58 -19.67
N ALA A 24 14.38 -2.13 -20.92
CA ALA A 24 15.56 -2.33 -21.75
C ALA A 24 16.81 -1.63 -21.18
N MET A 25 16.62 -0.43 -20.61
CA MET A 25 17.66 0.32 -19.91
C MET A 25 17.13 0.67 -18.53
N ARG A 26 17.65 0.04 -17.47
CA ARG A 26 17.13 0.30 -16.11
C ARG A 26 17.15 1.81 -15.80
N PRO A 27 16.11 2.36 -15.18
CA PRO A 27 16.14 3.75 -14.70
C PRO A 27 17.29 3.94 -13.72
N ASP A 28 17.93 5.11 -13.76
CA ASP A 28 18.72 5.56 -12.63
C ASP A 28 17.77 5.83 -11.46
N LEU A 29 18.12 5.27 -10.31
CA LEU A 29 17.35 5.33 -9.08
C LEU A 29 18.05 6.18 -8.01
N SER A 30 19.20 6.80 -8.33
CA SER A 30 19.99 7.61 -7.39
C SER A 30 19.21 8.79 -6.79
N THR A 31 18.23 9.32 -7.53
CA THR A 31 17.39 10.44 -7.12
C THR A 31 16.04 10.02 -6.53
N VAL A 32 15.77 8.72 -6.41
CA VAL A 32 14.52 8.23 -5.82
C VAL A 32 14.64 8.32 -4.31
N ILE A 33 13.72 9.05 -3.68
CA ILE A 33 13.73 9.31 -2.24
C ILE A 33 13.78 8.01 -1.47
N ASP A 34 14.73 7.94 -0.54
CA ASP A 34 14.96 6.80 0.32
C ASP A 34 14.84 7.21 1.80
N PHE A 35 13.74 6.80 2.44
CA PHE A 35 13.47 7.13 3.84
C PHE A 35 14.39 6.40 4.85
N GLU A 36 15.20 5.43 4.41
CA GLU A 36 16.26 4.82 5.24
C GLU A 36 17.52 5.71 5.33
N ARG A 37 17.64 6.71 4.45
CA ARG A 37 18.76 7.67 4.40
C ARG A 37 18.22 9.10 4.30
N PRO A 38 17.42 9.54 5.29
CA PRO A 38 16.68 10.80 5.21
C PRO A 38 17.55 12.03 4.98
N GLU A 39 18.82 11.99 5.40
CA GLU A 39 19.82 13.05 5.21
C GLU A 39 20.26 13.25 3.75
N ASP A 40 20.08 12.24 2.89
CA ASP A 40 20.49 12.28 1.48
C ASP A 40 19.43 12.93 0.57
N PHE A 41 18.22 13.18 1.08
CA PHE A 41 17.06 13.56 0.28
C PHE A 41 16.33 14.80 0.83
N PRO A 42 15.59 15.54 -0.03
CA PRO A 42 14.84 16.72 0.38
C PRO A 42 13.53 16.33 1.09
N ILE A 43 13.65 15.69 2.25
CA ILE A 43 12.54 15.33 3.14
C ILE A 43 12.76 15.94 4.53
N GLU A 44 11.67 16.08 5.28
CA GLU A 44 11.70 16.69 6.61
C GLU A 44 11.16 15.72 7.65
N LEU A 45 11.71 15.77 8.87
CA LEU A 45 11.14 15.04 9.99
C LEU A 45 9.78 15.67 10.34
N HIS A 46 8.70 14.95 10.07
CA HIS A 46 7.34 15.38 10.36
C HIS A 46 7.01 15.23 11.84
N ALA A 47 7.31 14.07 12.42
CA ALA A 47 7.02 13.77 13.82
C ALA A 47 7.90 12.66 14.38
N ARG A 48 8.14 12.71 15.70
CA ARG A 48 8.62 11.57 16.50
C ARG A 48 7.41 10.94 17.18
N LEU A 49 7.14 9.68 16.89
CA LEU A 49 5.96 8.97 17.35
C LEU A 49 6.38 7.94 18.38
N GLN A 50 5.79 7.97 19.57
CA GLN A 50 6.06 6.97 20.59
C GLN A 50 5.02 5.85 20.52
N THR A 51 5.45 4.62 20.27
CA THR A 51 4.55 3.46 20.36
C THR A 51 4.35 3.04 21.82
N THR A 52 3.20 2.42 22.08
CA THR A 52 2.79 1.91 23.40
C THR A 52 2.81 0.38 23.41
N PRO A 53 2.73 -0.29 24.58
CA PRO A 53 2.84 -1.74 24.66
C PRO A 53 1.81 -2.51 23.81
N ASP A 54 0.58 -2.00 23.73
CA ASP A 54 -0.52 -2.59 22.94
C ASP A 54 -0.30 -2.51 21.41
N CYS A 55 0.68 -1.75 20.93
CA CYS A 55 1.10 -1.82 19.52
C CYS A 55 1.60 -3.22 19.15
N GLY A 56 2.18 -3.96 20.10
CA GLY A 56 2.66 -5.33 19.89
C GLY A 56 1.54 -6.28 19.46
N ASP A 57 0.33 -6.11 19.98
CA ASP A 57 -0.82 -6.97 19.72
C ASP A 57 -1.30 -6.90 18.25
N ILE A 58 -0.98 -5.81 17.57
CA ILE A 58 -1.30 -5.57 16.16
C ILE A 58 -0.08 -5.67 15.25
N GLY A 59 1.07 -6.13 15.78
CA GLY A 59 2.29 -6.36 15.02
C GLY A 59 3.13 -5.11 14.73
N ILE A 60 2.85 -3.98 15.39
CA ILE A 60 3.70 -2.79 15.40
C ILE A 60 4.74 -2.95 16.52
N VAL A 61 5.94 -2.40 16.36
CA VAL A 61 6.96 -2.39 17.42
C VAL A 61 6.43 -1.67 18.67
N ALA A 62 6.59 -2.28 19.84
CA ALA A 62 6.15 -1.72 21.12
C ALA A 62 7.24 -0.84 21.76
N ASP A 63 6.83 0.16 22.55
CA ASP A 63 7.71 1.02 23.35
C ASP A 63 8.93 1.59 22.60
N THR A 64 8.72 1.93 21.33
CA THR A 64 9.75 2.36 20.39
C THR A 64 9.42 3.75 19.84
N GLU A 65 10.43 4.60 19.75
CA GLU A 65 10.31 5.86 19.00
C GLU A 65 10.41 5.57 17.50
N LEU A 66 9.42 6.03 16.75
CA LEU A 66 9.35 5.94 15.30
C LEU A 66 9.50 7.33 14.69
N LEU A 67 10.20 7.40 13.56
CA LEU A 67 10.39 8.64 12.82
C LEU A 67 9.44 8.68 11.62
N CYS A 68 8.61 9.72 11.56
CA CYS A 68 7.72 9.98 10.44
C CYS A 68 8.24 11.17 9.64
N TYR A 69 8.23 11.07 8.32
CA TYR A 69 8.79 12.08 7.42
C TYR A 69 7.71 12.68 6.53
N SER A 70 7.84 13.97 6.23
CA SER A 70 7.05 14.66 5.21
C SER A 70 7.91 14.92 3.98
N VAL A 71 7.25 15.01 2.83
CA VAL A 71 7.88 15.38 1.55
C VAL A 71 7.40 16.79 1.20
N PRO A 72 8.20 17.86 1.40
CA PRO A 72 7.75 19.24 1.20
C PRO A 72 7.20 19.53 -0.19
N ALA A 73 7.70 18.82 -1.22
CA ALA A 73 7.20 18.91 -2.59
C ALA A 73 5.75 18.41 -2.76
N ASN A 74 5.20 17.68 -1.79
CA ASN A 74 3.86 17.10 -1.82
C ASN A 74 3.15 17.31 -0.47
N PRO A 75 2.63 18.53 -0.18
CA PRO A 75 1.96 18.83 1.08
C PRO A 75 0.85 17.84 1.45
N GLY A 76 0.83 17.45 2.73
CA GLY A 76 -0.12 16.46 3.26
C GLY A 76 0.27 15.00 3.02
N LEU A 77 1.38 14.74 2.32
CA LEU A 77 2.00 13.42 2.22
C LEU A 77 2.96 13.20 3.38
N ILE A 78 2.74 12.14 4.14
CA ILE A 78 3.68 11.68 5.17
C ILE A 78 3.98 10.18 4.99
N VAL A 79 5.19 9.78 5.37
CA VAL A 79 5.68 8.41 5.29
C VAL A 79 6.26 8.01 6.63
N LEU A 80 5.77 6.89 7.15
CA LEU A 80 6.27 6.21 8.32
C LEU A 80 6.99 4.93 7.87
N PRO A 81 8.33 4.91 7.85
CA PRO A 81 9.11 3.75 7.46
C PRO A 81 8.87 2.59 8.42
N ASN A 82 8.64 1.41 7.87
CA ASN A 82 8.36 0.13 8.54
C ASN A 82 8.21 0.17 10.08
N PRO A 83 6.99 0.41 10.60
CA PRO A 83 6.71 0.36 12.04
C PRO A 83 6.46 -1.07 12.54
N PHE A 84 6.59 -2.11 11.70
CA PHE A 84 6.15 -3.46 12.03
C PHE A 84 7.29 -4.33 12.58
N THR A 85 6.93 -5.24 13.48
CA THR A 85 7.80 -6.37 13.82
C THR A 85 7.86 -7.36 12.65
N PRO A 86 8.92 -8.19 12.55
CA PRO A 86 9.00 -9.26 11.55
C PRO A 86 7.78 -10.20 11.60
N ARG A 87 7.34 -10.56 12.82
CA ARG A 87 6.13 -11.35 13.04
C ARG A 87 4.87 -10.62 12.59
N GLY A 88 4.77 -9.32 12.88
CA GLY A 88 3.68 -8.46 12.43
C GLY A 88 3.55 -8.45 10.91
N GLN A 89 4.66 -8.25 10.19
CA GLN A 89 4.65 -8.31 8.72
C GLN A 89 4.14 -9.68 8.22
N ARG A 90 4.64 -10.80 8.75
CA ARG A 90 4.15 -12.14 8.38
C ARG A 90 2.65 -12.30 8.63
N GLN A 91 2.16 -11.86 9.79
CA GLN A 91 0.74 -11.95 10.14
C GLN A 91 -0.15 -11.15 9.17
N TRP A 92 0.22 -9.92 8.86
CA TRP A 92 -0.56 -9.07 7.95
C TRP A 92 -0.56 -9.62 6.54
N ILE A 93 0.59 -10.07 6.05
CA ILE A 93 0.68 -10.68 4.73
C ILE A 93 -0.11 -11.99 4.69
N SER A 94 0.00 -12.87 5.70
CA SER A 94 -0.84 -14.08 5.79
C SER A 94 -2.33 -13.73 5.71
N ARG A 95 -2.80 -12.69 6.41
CA ARG A 95 -4.21 -12.27 6.32
C ARG A 95 -4.60 -11.86 4.90
N THR A 96 -3.73 -11.11 4.21
CA THR A 96 -3.99 -10.71 2.81
C THR A 96 -4.04 -11.89 1.85
N LEU A 97 -3.26 -12.95 2.07
CA LEU A 97 -3.22 -14.09 1.16
C LEU A 97 -4.19 -15.21 1.53
N ARG A 98 -4.38 -15.49 2.83
CA ARG A 98 -5.16 -16.62 3.34
C ARG A 98 -6.60 -16.28 3.67
N SER A 99 -6.89 -15.06 4.10
CA SER A 99 -8.22 -14.73 4.66
C SER A 99 -8.99 -13.77 3.77
N TYR A 100 -8.37 -12.65 3.39
CA TYR A 100 -9.06 -11.59 2.66
C TYR A 100 -9.57 -11.98 1.27
N PRO A 101 -8.94 -12.88 0.49
CA PRO A 101 -9.47 -13.26 -0.82
C PRO A 101 -10.76 -14.09 -0.77
N HIS A 102 -11.16 -14.58 0.41
CA HIS A 102 -12.37 -15.39 0.58
C HIS A 102 -13.65 -14.55 0.70
N PRO A 103 -14.80 -15.07 0.22
CA PRO A 103 -16.10 -14.46 0.47
C PRO A 103 -16.33 -14.21 1.97
N PRO A 104 -17.04 -13.13 2.35
CA PRO A 104 -17.85 -12.25 1.50
C PRO A 104 -17.07 -11.17 0.75
N ASN A 105 -15.74 -11.09 0.90
CA ASN A 105 -14.94 -10.10 0.19
C ASN A 105 -14.92 -10.39 -1.31
N ARG A 106 -14.66 -9.35 -2.10
CA ARG A 106 -14.65 -9.45 -3.56
C ARG A 106 -13.23 -9.40 -4.09
N THR A 107 -13.01 -10.09 -5.21
CA THR A 107 -11.74 -10.08 -5.93
C THR A 107 -11.97 -9.76 -7.40
N ASN A 108 -10.90 -9.53 -8.15
CA ASN A 108 -10.98 -9.38 -9.61
C ASN A 108 -11.43 -10.66 -10.34
N LEU A 109 -11.51 -11.79 -9.66
CA LEU A 109 -11.78 -13.10 -10.25
C LEU A 109 -13.24 -13.51 -10.01
N LYS A 110 -14.11 -13.31 -11.02
CA LYS A 110 -15.53 -13.69 -10.95
C LYS A 110 -15.75 -15.20 -11.14
N ALA A 111 -14.92 -15.85 -11.96
CA ALA A 111 -15.05 -17.26 -12.33
C ALA A 111 -14.16 -18.22 -11.51
N LEU A 112 -13.18 -17.70 -10.79
CA LEU A 112 -12.28 -18.47 -9.94
C LEU A 112 -12.51 -18.09 -8.49
N ARG A 113 -12.60 -19.09 -7.62
CA ARG A 113 -12.65 -18.91 -6.16
C ARG A 113 -11.29 -19.18 -5.56
N PRO A 114 -10.95 -18.57 -4.41
CA PRO A 114 -9.78 -18.99 -3.67
C PRO A 114 -9.91 -20.47 -3.30
N PRO A 115 -8.79 -21.21 -3.28
CA PRO A 115 -8.81 -22.65 -2.99
C PRO A 115 -9.22 -22.90 -1.53
N ASP A 116 -9.97 -23.98 -1.30
CA ASP A 116 -10.41 -24.36 0.06
C ASP A 116 -9.23 -24.72 0.97
N LEU A 117 -8.18 -25.31 0.40
CA LEU A 117 -6.91 -25.58 1.07
C LEU A 117 -5.86 -24.60 0.57
N PHE A 118 -5.14 -23.98 1.50
CA PHE A 118 -4.10 -23.02 1.13
C PHE A 118 -2.96 -23.73 0.36
N PRO A 119 -2.58 -23.25 -0.84
CA PRO A 119 -1.62 -23.95 -1.68
C PRO A 119 -0.22 -24.02 -1.07
N ALA A 120 0.47 -25.13 -1.32
CA ALA A 120 1.89 -25.27 -1.00
C ALA A 120 2.81 -24.34 -1.84
N SER A 121 2.30 -23.77 -2.94
CA SER A 121 3.00 -22.76 -3.74
C SER A 121 1.99 -21.87 -4.44
N LEU A 122 1.92 -20.60 -4.03
CA LEU A 122 0.98 -19.62 -4.60
C LEU A 122 1.37 -19.28 -6.05
N ASN A 123 2.67 -19.30 -6.36
CA ASN A 123 3.18 -19.01 -7.69
C ASN A 123 2.80 -20.07 -8.74
N ARG A 124 2.40 -21.27 -8.30
CA ARG A 124 1.89 -22.35 -9.16
C ARG A 124 0.37 -22.44 -9.19
N ASP A 125 -0.30 -21.78 -8.25
CA ASP A 125 -1.75 -21.82 -8.14
C ASP A 125 -2.42 -20.84 -9.12
N THR A 126 -3.47 -21.31 -9.80
CA THR A 126 -4.16 -20.55 -10.85
C THR A 126 -4.86 -19.30 -10.31
N PHE A 127 -5.43 -19.36 -9.10
CA PHE A 127 -6.11 -18.24 -8.48
C PHE A 127 -5.10 -17.15 -8.10
N TYR A 128 -4.06 -17.48 -7.35
CA TYR A 128 -3.07 -16.50 -6.88
C TYR A 128 -2.26 -15.86 -8.01
N LYS A 129 -1.98 -16.58 -9.11
CA LYS A 129 -1.34 -16.00 -10.31
C LYS A 129 -2.21 -14.94 -10.99
N GLN A 130 -3.53 -15.04 -10.87
CA GLN A 130 -4.49 -14.14 -11.51
C GLN A 130 -5.08 -13.10 -10.54
N LEU A 131 -4.86 -13.25 -9.24
CA LEU A 131 -5.29 -12.30 -8.23
C LEU A 131 -4.58 -10.96 -8.44
N ARG A 132 -5.35 -9.86 -8.49
CA ARG A 132 -4.87 -8.49 -8.70
C ARG A 132 -5.37 -7.54 -7.64
N TRP A 133 -6.61 -7.71 -7.20
CA TRP A 133 -7.15 -6.93 -6.10
C TRP A 133 -8.15 -7.71 -5.26
N VAL A 134 -8.31 -7.28 -4.01
CA VAL A 134 -9.38 -7.66 -3.08
C VAL A 134 -9.99 -6.39 -2.49
N THR A 135 -11.31 -6.30 -2.41
CA THR A 135 -12.02 -5.20 -1.72
C THR A 135 -12.65 -5.68 -0.42
N LEU A 136 -12.56 -4.86 0.63
CA LEU A 136 -13.04 -5.13 2.00
C LEU A 136 -13.92 -3.98 2.47
N GLY A 137 -14.94 -4.26 3.29
CA GLY A 137 -15.84 -3.22 3.77
C GLY A 137 -16.80 -2.76 2.68
N VAL A 138 -16.95 -1.44 2.51
CA VAL A 138 -17.68 -0.87 1.38
C VAL A 138 -16.90 -1.16 0.10
N HIS A 139 -17.50 -1.90 -0.83
CA HIS A 139 -16.80 -2.36 -2.02
C HIS A 139 -16.84 -1.31 -3.13
N HIS A 140 -15.68 -1.03 -3.71
CA HIS A 140 -15.56 -0.16 -4.87
C HIS A 140 -16.17 -0.84 -6.09
N ASP A 141 -17.06 -0.13 -6.78
CA ASP A 141 -17.56 -0.55 -8.09
C ASP A 141 -16.65 0.00 -9.19
N TRP A 142 -15.98 -0.90 -9.91
CA TRP A 142 -15.04 -0.54 -10.97
C TRP A 142 -15.72 0.00 -12.23
N ASP A 143 -17.00 -0.33 -12.46
CA ASP A 143 -17.77 0.11 -13.62
C ASP A 143 -18.30 1.54 -13.41
N THR A 144 -18.89 1.79 -12.24
CA THR A 144 -19.47 3.11 -11.89
C THR A 144 -18.48 4.05 -11.21
N LYS A 145 -17.36 3.52 -10.69
CA LYS A 145 -16.31 4.24 -9.95
C LYS A 145 -16.81 4.98 -8.70
N VAL A 146 -17.88 4.49 -8.10
CA VAL A 146 -18.43 5.01 -6.85
C VAL A 146 -18.49 3.92 -5.79
N TYR A 147 -18.57 4.33 -4.53
CA TYR A 147 -18.98 3.47 -3.44
C TYR A 147 -20.49 3.59 -3.23
N ASP A 148 -21.16 2.46 -2.97
CA ASP A 148 -22.58 2.43 -2.61
C ASP A 148 -22.80 1.65 -1.30
N LEU A 149 -23.89 1.99 -0.60
CA LEU A 149 -24.22 1.43 0.72
C LEU A 149 -24.80 0.02 0.66
N GLU A 150 -25.15 -0.49 -0.52
CA GLU A 150 -25.74 -1.82 -0.69
C GLU A 150 -24.66 -2.89 -0.93
N ASN A 151 -23.50 -2.47 -1.44
CA ASN A 151 -22.37 -3.31 -1.79
C ASN A 151 -21.31 -3.34 -0.67
N VAL A 152 -21.67 -3.89 0.49
CA VAL A 152 -20.85 -3.86 1.71
C VAL A 152 -20.60 -5.25 2.28
N SER A 153 -19.36 -5.55 2.67
CA SER A 153 -19.01 -6.65 3.58
C SER A 153 -18.59 -6.10 4.95
N ALA A 154 -18.55 -6.95 5.97
CA ALA A 154 -18.00 -6.56 7.26
C ALA A 154 -16.52 -6.17 7.12
N PHE A 155 -16.16 -4.96 7.56
CA PHE A 155 -14.76 -4.54 7.58
C PHE A 155 -13.97 -5.40 8.59
N PRO A 156 -12.79 -5.96 8.23
CA PRO A 156 -12.06 -6.84 9.15
C PRO A 156 -11.64 -6.10 10.42
N ALA A 157 -12.14 -6.57 11.59
CA ALA A 157 -11.93 -5.91 12.87
C ALA A 157 -10.45 -5.66 13.20
N CYS A 158 -9.58 -6.67 12.98
CA CYS A 158 -8.15 -6.53 13.22
C CYS A 158 -7.53 -5.42 12.35
N LEU A 159 -7.89 -5.34 11.07
CA LEU A 159 -7.42 -4.27 10.17
C LEU A 159 -7.94 -2.90 10.64
N GLY A 160 -9.20 -2.85 11.09
CA GLY A 160 -9.78 -1.65 11.68
C GLY A 160 -8.96 -1.16 12.89
N THR A 161 -8.61 -2.07 13.80
CA THR A 161 -7.76 -1.76 14.96
C THR A 161 -6.38 -1.26 14.54
N LEU A 162 -5.71 -1.94 13.58
CA LEU A 162 -4.41 -1.51 13.07
C LEU A 162 -4.45 -0.07 12.57
N VAL A 163 -5.37 0.23 11.65
CA VAL A 163 -5.40 1.53 10.98
C VAL A 163 -5.89 2.62 11.93
N LYS A 164 -6.82 2.33 12.85
CA LYS A 164 -7.18 3.29 13.90
C LYS A 164 -6.00 3.62 14.81
N LYS A 165 -5.16 2.63 15.16
CA LYS A 165 -3.96 2.87 15.96
C LYS A 165 -2.93 3.70 15.20
N LEU A 166 -2.67 3.37 13.93
CA LEU A 166 -1.79 4.16 13.06
C LEU A 166 -2.32 5.60 12.90
N ALA A 167 -3.62 5.75 12.65
CA ALA A 167 -4.26 7.03 12.49
C ALA A 167 -4.14 7.88 13.76
N ALA A 168 -4.42 7.32 14.94
CA ALA A 168 -4.23 8.01 16.21
C ALA A 168 -2.77 8.43 16.43
N LEU A 169 -1.80 7.55 16.15
CA LEU A 169 -0.36 7.87 16.24
C LEU A 169 0.02 9.01 15.28
N LEU A 170 -0.55 9.04 14.08
CA LEU A 170 -0.23 9.99 13.02
C LEU A 170 -1.09 11.27 13.07
N GLY A 171 -1.86 11.50 14.14
CA GLY A 171 -2.62 12.74 14.34
C GLY A 171 -4.02 12.77 13.71
N TYR A 172 -4.56 11.61 13.33
CA TYR A 172 -5.91 11.42 12.77
C TYR A 172 -6.80 10.54 13.67
N PRO A 173 -6.99 10.87 14.96
CA PRO A 173 -7.68 10.00 15.93
C PRO A 173 -9.16 9.74 15.58
N GLY A 174 -9.73 10.54 14.70
CA GLY A 174 -11.10 10.40 14.26
C GLY A 174 -11.28 9.59 12.97
N PHE A 175 -10.23 9.03 12.38
CA PHE A 175 -10.35 8.28 11.13
C PHE A 175 -11.15 6.98 11.31
N GLU A 176 -12.14 6.78 10.46
CA GLU A 176 -12.97 5.57 10.45
C GLU A 176 -12.66 4.69 9.21
N PRO A 177 -12.12 3.47 9.40
CA PRO A 177 -11.82 2.57 8.30
C PRO A 177 -13.09 1.89 7.79
N GLU A 178 -13.54 2.25 6.60
CA GLU A 178 -14.82 1.79 6.03
C GLU A 178 -14.62 0.96 4.77
N ALA A 179 -13.60 1.29 3.98
CA ALA A 179 -13.26 0.56 2.76
C ALA A 179 -11.77 0.27 2.70
N ALA A 180 -11.41 -0.89 2.16
CA ALA A 180 -10.02 -1.19 1.84
C ALA A 180 -9.87 -1.91 0.50
N ILE A 181 -8.75 -1.64 -0.17
CA ILE A 181 -8.33 -2.32 -1.39
C ILE A 181 -6.94 -2.91 -1.14
N VAL A 182 -6.84 -4.23 -1.23
CA VAL A 182 -5.56 -4.93 -1.30
C VAL A 182 -5.20 -5.11 -2.76
N ASN A 183 -4.06 -4.59 -3.19
CA ASN A 183 -3.53 -4.77 -4.54
C ASN A 183 -2.31 -5.70 -4.53
N TYR A 184 -2.25 -6.60 -5.52
CA TYR A 184 -1.19 -7.60 -5.67
C TYR A 184 -0.41 -7.32 -6.96
N TYR A 185 0.88 -7.04 -6.83
CA TYR A 185 1.77 -6.68 -7.93
C TYR A 185 2.89 -7.69 -8.05
N ALA A 186 2.95 -8.42 -9.15
CA ALA A 186 4.18 -9.08 -9.55
C ALA A 186 5.23 -8.02 -9.95
N VAL A 187 6.51 -8.38 -9.94
CA VAL A 187 7.64 -7.50 -10.37
C VAL A 187 7.43 -6.85 -11.75
N ASN A 188 6.62 -7.45 -12.61
CA ASN A 188 6.33 -6.95 -13.95
C ASN A 188 5.04 -6.10 -14.05
N SER A 189 4.31 -5.93 -12.95
CA SER A 189 3.09 -5.15 -12.89
C SER A 189 3.38 -3.66 -12.77
N THR A 190 2.42 -2.83 -13.19
CA THR A 190 2.45 -1.38 -13.04
C THR A 190 1.07 -0.87 -12.69
N LEU A 191 0.99 0.22 -11.91
CA LEU A 191 -0.22 1.01 -11.72
C LEU A 191 -0.04 2.36 -12.41
N SER A 192 -0.84 2.62 -13.44
CA SER A 192 -0.78 3.88 -14.21
C SER A 192 -1.18 5.09 -13.35
N GLY A 193 -0.81 6.29 -13.81
CA GLY A 193 -1.21 7.56 -13.18
C GLY A 193 -2.72 7.67 -13.02
N HIS A 194 -3.18 7.83 -11.78
CA HIS A 194 -4.59 8.00 -11.42
C HIS A 194 -4.73 8.88 -10.17
N VAL A 195 -5.97 9.20 -9.82
CA VAL A 195 -6.35 9.91 -8.59
C VAL A 195 -7.49 9.14 -7.93
N ASP A 196 -7.42 8.96 -6.62
CA ASP A 196 -8.47 8.33 -5.82
C ASP A 196 -9.52 9.38 -5.43
N ARG A 197 -10.65 9.40 -6.15
CA ARG A 197 -11.76 10.36 -5.94
C ARG A 197 -13.12 9.69 -5.78
N SER A 198 -13.14 8.40 -5.45
CA SER A 198 -14.39 7.63 -5.41
C SER A 198 -15.10 7.76 -4.06
N GLU A 199 -14.37 8.14 -3.00
CA GLU A 199 -14.94 8.41 -1.67
C GLU A 199 -15.78 9.69 -1.68
N LEU A 200 -16.84 9.72 -0.87
CA LEU A 200 -17.65 10.93 -0.68
C LEU A 200 -16.96 11.93 0.25
N ASP A 201 -16.15 11.42 1.19
CA ASP A 201 -15.24 12.19 2.02
C ASP A 201 -13.81 12.20 1.42
N LEU A 202 -13.41 13.35 0.90
CA LEU A 202 -12.05 13.59 0.41
C LEU A 202 -11.19 14.39 1.39
N ASP A 203 -11.72 14.76 2.55
CA ASP A 203 -10.98 15.45 3.61
C ASP A 203 -10.26 14.43 4.52
N SER A 204 -10.85 13.25 4.71
CA SER A 204 -10.22 12.16 5.44
C SER A 204 -8.99 11.60 4.73
N PRO A 205 -7.92 11.25 5.48
CA PRO A 205 -6.69 10.70 4.92
C PRO A 205 -6.92 9.32 4.29
N LEU A 206 -6.03 8.95 3.36
CA LEU A 206 -5.88 7.58 2.87
C LEU A 206 -4.63 6.97 3.50
N PHE A 207 -4.76 5.77 4.07
CA PHE A 207 -3.63 4.99 4.61
C PHE A 207 -3.23 3.89 3.64
N SER A 208 -1.95 3.82 3.28
CA SER A 208 -1.40 2.81 2.36
C SER A 208 -0.25 2.07 3.03
N VAL A 209 -0.38 0.76 3.22
CA VAL A 209 0.68 -0.10 3.77
C VAL A 209 1.28 -0.95 2.67
N SER A 210 2.61 -1.03 2.59
CA SER A 210 3.33 -1.85 1.60
C SER A 210 3.94 -3.09 2.25
N PHE A 211 3.91 -4.24 1.57
CA PHE A 211 4.60 -5.46 1.99
C PHE A 211 5.25 -6.16 0.79
N GLY A 212 6.36 -6.87 1.02
CA GLY A 212 7.06 -7.63 -0.02
C GLY A 212 8.06 -6.80 -0.81
N GLN A 213 8.12 -6.99 -2.13
CA GLN A 213 9.10 -6.31 -2.98
C GLN A 213 8.97 -4.78 -2.92
N THR A 214 10.12 -4.12 -2.96
CA THR A 214 10.19 -2.65 -3.00
C THR A 214 9.61 -2.12 -4.30
N ALA A 215 8.88 -1.01 -4.24
CA ALA A 215 8.38 -0.32 -5.43
C ALA A 215 8.91 1.10 -5.51
N VAL A 216 8.99 1.63 -6.74
CA VAL A 216 9.05 3.07 -6.98
C VAL A 216 7.61 3.57 -7.05
N PHE A 217 7.28 4.51 -6.18
CA PHE A 217 6.02 5.24 -6.17
C PHE A 217 6.24 6.65 -6.71
N LEU A 218 5.35 7.09 -7.59
CA LEU A 218 5.33 8.45 -8.11
C LEU A 218 4.13 9.20 -7.55
N ILE A 219 4.34 10.42 -7.09
CA ILE A 219 3.27 11.34 -6.69
C ILE A 219 3.54 12.75 -7.21
N GLY A 220 2.59 13.25 -8.01
CA GLY A 220 2.59 14.60 -8.56
C GLY A 220 1.69 15.54 -7.75
N GLY A 221 0.98 16.43 -8.45
CA GLY A 221 -0.03 17.29 -7.86
C GLY A 221 -1.43 17.03 -8.42
N ALA A 222 -2.30 18.03 -8.37
CA ALA A 222 -3.69 17.92 -8.82
C ALA A 222 -3.84 17.66 -10.35
N THR A 223 -2.79 17.96 -11.12
CA THR A 223 -2.74 17.88 -12.58
C THR A 223 -1.49 17.14 -13.06
N ARG A 224 -1.49 16.71 -14.34
CA ARG A 224 -0.43 15.84 -14.91
C ARG A 224 0.81 16.59 -15.42
N ASP A 225 0.75 17.91 -15.50
CA ASP A 225 1.85 18.81 -15.84
C ASP A 225 2.77 19.09 -14.65
N ILE A 226 2.35 18.74 -13.43
CA ILE A 226 3.20 18.79 -12.23
C ILE A 226 4.13 17.57 -12.24
N LYS A 227 5.44 17.84 -12.24
CA LYS A 227 6.46 16.79 -12.19
C LYS A 227 6.30 15.93 -10.93
N PRO A 228 6.23 14.60 -11.03
CA PRO A 228 6.10 13.75 -9.86
C PRO A 228 7.40 13.62 -9.07
N THR A 229 7.25 13.52 -7.75
CA THR A 229 8.29 13.05 -6.84
C THR A 229 8.33 11.53 -6.89
N ALA A 230 9.53 10.95 -7.00
CA ALA A 230 9.74 9.51 -6.94
C ALA A 230 10.30 9.10 -5.57
N MET A 231 9.72 8.06 -4.96
CA MET A 231 10.18 7.51 -3.69
C MET A 231 10.12 5.98 -3.66
N PHE A 232 10.98 5.35 -2.86
CA PHE A 232 10.88 3.93 -2.57
C PHE A 232 9.79 3.67 -1.54
N LEU A 233 9.00 2.62 -1.78
CA LEU A 233 8.13 2.01 -0.78
C LEU A 233 8.60 0.58 -0.54
N ARG A 234 9.18 0.35 0.64
CA ARG A 234 9.68 -0.95 1.11
C ARG A 234 8.61 -1.72 1.89
N SER A 235 8.95 -2.94 2.29
CA SER A 235 8.06 -3.75 3.10
C SER A 235 7.93 -3.20 4.52
N GLY A 236 6.70 -2.91 4.91
CA GLY A 236 6.31 -2.30 6.16
C GLY A 236 5.98 -0.81 6.03
N ASP A 237 6.44 -0.12 4.99
CA ASP A 237 6.24 1.33 4.89
C ASP A 237 4.75 1.70 4.85
N VAL A 238 4.40 2.71 5.64
CA VAL A 238 3.06 3.29 5.70
C VAL A 238 3.10 4.68 5.09
N VAL A 239 2.31 4.91 4.04
CA VAL A 239 2.10 6.22 3.43
C VAL A 239 0.73 6.73 3.83
N VAL A 240 0.65 8.00 4.22
CA VAL A 240 -0.62 8.69 4.44
C VAL A 240 -0.73 9.84 3.45
N MET A 241 -1.84 9.86 2.72
CA MET A 241 -2.18 10.95 1.80
C MET A 241 -3.36 11.72 2.37
N SER A 242 -3.12 12.97 2.76
CA SER A 242 -4.12 13.89 3.31
C SER A 242 -4.03 15.26 2.62
N GLY A 243 -5.06 16.11 2.78
CA GLY A 243 -5.08 17.46 2.21
C GLY A 243 -4.80 17.46 0.71
N GLU A 244 -3.81 18.24 0.26
CA GLU A 244 -3.46 18.35 -1.16
C GLU A 244 -3.03 17.02 -1.78
N SER A 245 -2.24 16.21 -1.05
CA SER A 245 -1.80 14.90 -1.53
C SER A 245 -2.95 13.90 -1.70
N ARG A 246 -4.07 14.05 -0.98
CA ARG A 246 -5.22 13.12 -1.00
C ARG A 246 -5.85 12.99 -2.39
N VAL A 247 -5.73 14.04 -3.20
CA VAL A 247 -6.24 14.13 -4.58
C VAL A 247 -5.14 14.36 -5.62
N ALA A 248 -3.90 14.02 -5.28
CA ALA A 248 -2.77 14.09 -6.18
C ALA A 248 -2.72 12.89 -7.16
N TYR A 249 -2.25 13.16 -8.37
CA TYR A 249 -1.91 12.11 -9.32
C TYR A 249 -0.79 11.24 -8.78
N HIS A 250 -0.96 9.92 -8.82
CA HIS A 250 0.05 8.99 -8.35
C HIS A 250 0.05 7.68 -9.14
N ALA A 251 1.18 6.97 -9.09
CA ALA A 251 1.43 5.77 -9.86
C ALA A 251 2.46 4.85 -9.21
N VAL A 252 2.47 3.60 -9.65
CA VAL A 252 3.54 2.62 -9.35
C VAL A 252 4.12 2.14 -10.67
N PRO A 253 5.11 2.84 -11.25
CA PRO A 253 5.72 2.47 -12.53
C PRO A 253 6.61 1.22 -12.46
N LEU A 254 7.14 0.90 -11.28
CA LEU A 254 8.17 -0.14 -11.13
C LEU A 254 8.04 -0.84 -9.78
N VAL A 255 7.94 -2.17 -9.82
CA VAL A 255 8.25 -3.04 -8.68
C VAL A 255 9.63 -3.62 -8.93
N LEU A 256 10.55 -3.42 -7.99
CA LEU A 256 11.92 -3.87 -8.14
C LEU A 256 11.99 -5.41 -8.09
N PRO A 257 12.82 -6.04 -8.93
CA PRO A 257 13.09 -7.46 -8.81
C PRO A 257 13.76 -7.77 -7.47
N ARG A 258 13.55 -9.00 -7.00
CA ARG A 258 14.07 -9.59 -5.75
C ARG A 258 15.23 -8.82 -5.13
N GLY A 259 14.92 -8.05 -4.09
CA GLY A 259 15.91 -7.50 -3.17
C GLY A 259 16.34 -8.52 -2.12
N ASP A 260 17.48 -8.25 -1.48
CA ASP A 260 17.96 -9.02 -0.33
C ASP A 260 17.27 -8.61 0.98
N ASP A 261 16.63 -7.43 0.99
CA ASP A 261 15.88 -6.95 2.15
C ASP A 261 14.60 -7.77 2.37
N LYS A 262 14.54 -8.40 3.54
CA LYS A 262 13.45 -9.28 3.97
C LYS A 262 13.17 -9.01 5.46
N PRO A 263 12.57 -7.86 5.80
CA PRO A 263 12.36 -7.47 7.19
C PRO A 263 11.45 -8.47 7.95
N TRP A 264 10.67 -9.29 7.22
CA TRP A 264 9.87 -10.39 7.77
C TRP A 264 10.67 -11.66 8.12
N SER A 265 11.99 -11.71 7.87
CA SER A 265 12.83 -12.91 8.02
C SER A 265 13.78 -12.92 9.22
N SER A 266 13.87 -11.85 10.02
CA SER A 266 14.85 -11.84 11.12
C SER A 266 14.56 -12.90 12.18
N ALA A 267 15.62 -13.61 12.57
CA ALA A 267 15.62 -14.79 13.45
C ALA A 267 15.64 -14.44 14.95
N SER A 268 15.39 -13.18 15.33
CA SER A 268 15.56 -12.70 16.71
C SER A 268 14.33 -12.92 17.61
N GLU A 269 13.37 -13.76 17.23
CA GLU A 269 12.33 -14.25 18.14
C GLU A 269 12.72 -15.64 18.64
N GLY A 270 13.58 -15.67 19.66
CA GLY A 270 13.86 -16.85 20.45
C GLY A 270 12.73 -17.14 21.44
N CYS A 271 12.27 -18.40 21.41
CA CYS A 271 11.57 -19.14 22.46
C CYS A 271 10.15 -18.67 22.87
N GLY A 272 9.15 -19.52 22.62
CA GLY A 272 7.87 -19.50 23.35
C GLY A 272 6.63 -19.61 22.47
N ASP A 273 6.16 -20.84 22.29
CA ASP A 273 4.80 -21.24 21.93
C ASP A 273 4.19 -20.98 20.54
N SER A 274 3.99 -22.12 19.88
CA SER A 274 2.87 -22.51 19.00
C SER A 274 2.78 -21.90 17.60
N ALA A 275 3.12 -22.74 16.61
CA ALA A 275 2.53 -22.81 15.28
C ALA A 275 2.28 -21.46 14.58
N VAL A 276 3.34 -20.78 14.15
CA VAL A 276 3.20 -20.08 12.87
C VAL A 276 3.02 -21.20 11.84
N ALA A 277 1.83 -21.30 11.25
CA ALA A 277 1.57 -22.18 10.12
C ALA A 277 2.71 -22.05 9.11
N ASP A 278 3.04 -23.13 8.39
CA ASP A 278 4.05 -23.11 7.34
C ASP A 278 3.89 -21.85 6.45
N TRP A 279 4.88 -20.95 6.55
CA TRP A 279 4.93 -19.63 5.90
C TRP A 279 5.72 -19.69 4.57
N SER A 280 6.19 -20.88 4.18
CA SER A 280 7.04 -21.06 3.01
C SER A 280 6.36 -20.58 1.72
N SER A 281 5.06 -20.86 1.55
CA SER A 281 4.32 -20.46 0.36
C SER A 281 4.18 -18.93 0.23
N GLU A 282 3.93 -18.21 1.33
CA GLU A 282 3.91 -16.75 1.30
C GLU A 282 5.30 -16.16 1.10
N ALA A 283 6.33 -16.72 1.73
CA ALA A 283 7.71 -16.29 1.52
C ALA A 283 8.15 -16.48 0.05
N GLU A 284 7.74 -17.58 -0.58
CA GLU A 284 7.93 -17.83 -2.02
C GLU A 284 7.20 -16.76 -2.83
N TYR A 285 5.92 -16.50 -2.54
CA TYR A 285 5.11 -15.49 -3.23
C TYR A 285 5.72 -14.09 -3.14
N LEU A 286 6.18 -13.67 -1.96
CA LEU A 286 6.81 -12.36 -1.79
C LEU A 286 8.18 -12.23 -2.46
N SER A 287 8.79 -13.31 -2.92
CA SER A 287 10.07 -13.25 -3.62
C SER A 287 9.98 -12.53 -4.98
N ASP A 288 8.77 -12.44 -5.55
CA ASP A 288 8.48 -11.77 -6.81
C ASP A 288 7.19 -10.94 -6.78
N HIS A 289 6.61 -10.71 -5.59
CA HIS A 289 5.41 -9.90 -5.42
C HIS A 289 5.54 -8.80 -4.36
N ARG A 290 4.82 -7.71 -4.61
CA ARG A 290 4.48 -6.66 -3.65
C ARG A 290 2.99 -6.71 -3.39
N ILE A 291 2.61 -6.52 -2.13
CA ILE A 291 1.23 -6.37 -1.69
C ILE A 291 1.07 -4.95 -1.14
N ASN A 292 -0.05 -4.32 -1.45
CA ASN A 292 -0.37 -2.98 -0.98
C ASN A 292 -1.78 -2.93 -0.44
N LEU A 293 -1.95 -2.43 0.78
CA LEU A 293 -3.22 -2.35 1.48
C LEU A 293 -3.59 -0.87 1.66
N ASN A 294 -4.58 -0.40 0.91
CA ASN A 294 -5.12 0.95 1.04
C ASN A 294 -6.40 0.92 1.87
N VAL A 295 -6.52 1.78 2.86
CA VAL A 295 -7.69 1.92 3.72
C VAL A 295 -8.19 3.36 3.69
N ARG A 296 -9.51 3.52 3.55
CA ARG A 296 -10.20 4.80 3.37
C ARG A 296 -11.42 4.89 4.30
N GLN A 297 -11.75 6.13 4.63
CA GLN A 297 -13.09 6.52 5.06
C GLN A 297 -13.86 6.94 3.81
N VAL A 298 -15.05 6.40 3.60
CA VAL A 298 -15.89 6.65 2.42
C VAL A 298 -16.86 7.78 2.69
N PHE A 299 -17.47 7.81 3.88
CA PHE A 299 -18.53 8.73 4.23
C PHE A 299 -18.03 9.86 5.12
N ALA A 300 -18.60 11.05 4.92
CA ALA A 300 -18.34 12.18 5.80
C ALA A 300 -18.94 11.89 7.18
N LYS A 301 -18.29 12.39 8.24
CA LYS A 301 -18.86 12.29 9.58
C LYS A 301 -20.17 13.06 9.66
N SER A 302 -21.20 12.38 10.13
CA SER A 302 -22.49 12.98 10.52
C SER A 302 -22.36 13.86 11.75
#